data_AF-H7C1W2-F1
#
_entry.id   AF-H7C1W2-F1
#
_cell.length_a   1.000
_cell.length_b   1.000
_cell.length_c   1.000
_cell.angle_alpha   90.00
_cell.angle_beta   90.00
_cell.angle_gamma   90.00
#
_symmetry.space_group_name_H-M   'P 1'
#
loop_
_entity.id
_entity.type
_entity.pdbx_description
1 polymer ?
#
loop_
_entity_poly.entity_id
_entity_poly.type
_entity_poly.pdbx_seq_one_letter_code
_entity_poly.pdbx_strand_id
1 'polypeptide(L)'
;HVSSNADEEDIRNAIMAIRRNRVALKGLVWLERTLVLGDWVDASSGLFALRCWDSSNIETNHNLPPSHKSRNNILRTSLDLYANVIHCKSLPGVVTRHKDIDILIVRENTEGEYSSLEHESVAGVVESLKIITKAKSLRIAEYAFKLAQESGRKKVTAVHKANIMKLGDGLFLQCCREVAARYPQITFENMIVDNTTMQ
;
A
#
# COMPACT_ATOMS: atom_id res chain seq x y z
N HIS A 1 16.33 20.00 6.80
CA HIS A 1 14.87 20.01 7.01
C HIS A 1 14.22 20.82 5.91
N VAL A 2 13.56 20.16 4.96
CA VAL A 2 12.74 20.83 3.94
C VAL A 2 11.30 20.57 4.35
N SER A 3 10.66 21.54 5.01
CA SER A 3 9.22 21.48 5.26
C SER A 3 8.52 21.68 3.92
N SER A 4 8.06 20.60 3.30
CA SER A 4 7.30 20.66 2.06
C SER A 4 5.86 21.10 2.35
N ASN A 5 5.67 22.42 2.48
CA ASN A 5 4.36 23.04 2.34
C ASN A 5 3.95 22.97 0.86
N ALA A 6 3.64 21.79 0.32
CA ALA A 6 2.77 21.75 -0.86
C ALA A 6 1.41 22.31 -0.43
N ASP A 7 0.72 23.16 -1.17
CA ASP A 7 -0.59 23.63 -0.72
C ASP A 7 -1.68 22.60 -1.05
N GLU A 8 -2.83 22.66 -0.38
CA GLU A 8 -3.97 21.75 -0.64
C GLU A 8 -4.41 21.80 -2.12
N GLU A 9 -4.22 22.95 -2.74
CA GLU A 9 -4.42 23.21 -4.16
C GLU A 9 -3.41 22.46 -5.05
N ASP A 10 -2.15 22.32 -4.64
CA ASP A 10 -1.14 21.55 -5.39
C ASP A 10 -1.50 20.06 -5.43
N ILE A 11 -2.01 19.53 -4.33
CA ILE A 11 -2.48 18.13 -4.25
C ILE A 11 -3.70 17.93 -5.13
N ARG A 12 -4.65 18.87 -5.12
CA ARG A 12 -5.83 18.85 -5.99
C ARG A 12 -5.45 18.86 -7.46
N ASN A 13 -4.53 19.75 -7.83
CA ASN A 13 -4.02 19.88 -9.19
C ASN A 13 -3.25 18.64 -9.63
N ALA A 14 -2.45 18.05 -8.74
CA ALA A 14 -1.79 16.77 -9.01
C ALA A 14 -2.79 15.63 -9.22
N ILE A 15 -3.82 15.50 -8.38
CA ILE A 15 -4.88 14.49 -8.53
C ILE A 15 -5.59 14.66 -9.87
N MET A 16 -5.96 15.89 -10.23
CA MET A 16 -6.64 16.21 -11.49
C MET A 16 -5.75 15.92 -12.71
N ALA A 17 -4.46 16.23 -12.63
CA ALA A 17 -3.48 15.94 -13.68
C ALA A 17 -3.29 14.43 -13.89
N ILE A 18 -3.15 13.67 -12.80
CA ILE A 18 -3.02 12.21 -12.86
C ILE A 18 -4.27 11.58 -13.46
N ARG A 19 -5.46 12.02 -13.03
CA ARG A 19 -6.74 11.53 -13.56
C ARG A 19 -6.93 11.84 -15.04
N ARG A 20 -6.53 13.03 -15.51
CA ARG A 20 -6.69 13.46 -16.91
C ARG A 20 -5.67 12.82 -17.85
N ASN A 21 -4.40 12.77 -17.45
CA ASN A 21 -3.31 12.47 -18.38
C ASN A 21 -2.68 11.09 -18.17
N ARG A 22 -3.04 10.36 -17.10
CA ARG A 22 -2.33 9.13 -16.64
C ARG A 22 -0.81 9.32 -16.55
N VAL A 23 -0.34 10.55 -16.34
CA VAL A 23 1.05 10.94 -16.22
C VAL A 23 1.19 11.85 -15.00
N ALA A 24 2.14 11.52 -14.14
CA ALA A 24 2.53 12.33 -12.99
C ALA A 24 3.99 12.76 -13.18
N LEU A 25 4.24 14.05 -13.41
CA LEU A 25 5.58 14.63 -13.44
C LEU A 25 5.89 15.22 -12.06
N LYS A 26 6.99 14.78 -11.44
CA LYS A 26 7.56 15.51 -10.31
C LYS A 26 8.30 16.73 -10.85
N GLY A 27 7.69 17.91 -10.70
CA GLY A 27 8.39 19.18 -10.79
C GLY A 27 9.18 19.45 -9.50
N LEU A 28 10.41 19.94 -9.68
CA LEU A 28 11.42 20.39 -8.69
C LEU A 28 12.42 19.33 -8.21
N VAL A 29 13.47 19.08 -9.02
CA VAL A 29 14.81 19.67 -8.86
C VAL A 29 15.54 19.54 -10.21
N TRP A 30 15.87 20.68 -10.84
CA TRP A 30 16.96 20.78 -11.81
C TRP A 30 18.23 21.05 -11.00
N LEU A 31 19.10 20.04 -10.82
CA LEU A 31 20.55 20.13 -11.02
C LEU A 31 21.21 18.77 -10.71
N GLU A 32 21.73 18.18 -11.79
CA GLU A 32 22.96 17.39 -11.92
C GLU A 32 23.27 16.16 -11.03
N ARG A 33 23.47 15.06 -11.76
CA ARG A 33 24.32 13.88 -11.47
C ARG A 33 23.79 12.90 -10.41
N THR A 34 23.12 11.84 -10.88
CA THR A 34 23.74 10.50 -11.07
C THR A 34 22.63 9.53 -11.50
N LEU A 35 22.68 9.09 -12.76
CA LEU A 35 21.92 7.96 -13.27
C LEU A 35 22.46 6.68 -12.63
N VAL A 36 21.62 5.88 -11.99
CA VAL A 36 21.90 4.46 -11.76
C VAL A 36 20.91 3.67 -12.61
N LEU A 37 21.46 2.95 -13.60
CA LEU A 37 20.75 2.06 -14.51
C LEU A 37 20.02 0.96 -13.73
N GLY A 38 18.77 0.67 -14.12
CA GLY A 38 18.03 -0.51 -13.73
C GLY A 38 16.78 -0.68 -14.60
N ASP A 39 16.89 -1.60 -15.56
CA ASP A 39 15.86 -2.24 -16.40
C ASP A 39 14.83 -1.38 -17.16
N TRP A 40 15.00 -1.37 -18.49
CA TRP A 40 14.01 -0.92 -19.47
C TRP A 40 12.81 -1.87 -19.49
N VAL A 41 11.66 -1.40 -19.01
CA VAL A 41 10.36 -2.05 -19.23
C VAL A 41 9.45 -1.04 -19.93
N ASP A 42 8.88 -1.50 -21.04
CA ASP A 42 8.06 -0.80 -22.04
C ASP A 42 7.26 0.44 -21.54
N ALA A 43 7.51 1.58 -22.20
CA ALA A 43 6.95 2.91 -21.93
C ALA A 43 5.48 3.07 -22.41
N SER A 44 4.85 2.04 -22.95
CA SER A 44 3.45 2.06 -23.42
C SER A 44 2.42 2.12 -22.28
N SER A 45 2.81 1.86 -21.04
CA SER A 45 1.92 1.87 -19.87
C SER A 45 2.20 3.09 -18.99
N GLY A 46 1.24 4.02 -18.88
CA GLY A 46 1.28 5.18 -17.96
C GLY A 46 1.42 4.84 -16.46
N LEU A 47 1.75 3.58 -16.11
CA LEU A 47 2.09 3.12 -14.77
C LEU A 47 3.46 3.64 -14.28
N PHE A 48 4.40 3.96 -15.19
CA PHE A 48 5.78 4.27 -14.81
C PHE A 48 5.90 5.53 -13.94
N ALA A 49 5.11 6.57 -14.25
CA ALA A 49 5.07 7.82 -13.50
C ALA A 49 4.53 7.64 -12.07
N LEU A 50 3.60 6.71 -11.87
CA LEU A 50 3.03 6.43 -10.57
C LEU A 50 3.97 5.57 -9.69
N ARG A 51 4.72 4.65 -10.32
CA ARG A 51 5.70 3.78 -9.64
C ARG A 51 6.86 4.56 -9.02
N CYS A 52 7.34 5.62 -9.69
CA CYS A 52 8.36 6.51 -9.13
C CYS A 52 7.81 7.45 -8.04
N TRP A 53 6.50 7.77 -8.05
CA TRP A 53 5.90 8.57 -6.98
C TRP A 53 5.78 7.76 -5.69
N ASP A 54 5.35 6.49 -5.71
CA ASP A 54 5.07 5.74 -4.47
C ASP A 54 6.31 5.59 -3.54
N SER A 55 7.52 5.88 -4.05
CA SER A 55 8.78 6.02 -3.31
C SER A 55 9.01 7.40 -2.63
N SER A 56 8.15 8.39 -2.90
CA SER A 56 8.21 9.77 -2.40
C SER A 56 7.24 9.95 -1.24
N ASN A 57 7.74 9.89 -0.01
CA ASN A 57 6.92 10.11 1.18
C ASN A 57 6.80 11.62 1.45
N ILE A 58 5.59 12.18 1.43
CA ILE A 58 5.34 13.53 1.94
C ILE A 58 5.25 13.42 3.47
N GLU A 59 6.21 14.01 4.19
CA GLU A 59 6.19 14.01 5.67
C GLU A 59 4.88 14.61 6.17
N THR A 60 4.18 13.88 7.04
CA THR A 60 2.97 14.36 7.70
C THR A 60 3.36 14.88 9.07
N ASN A 61 3.08 16.15 9.35
CA ASN A 61 3.30 16.72 10.67
C ASN A 61 2.18 16.26 11.62
N HIS A 62 2.52 15.35 12.53
CA HIS A 62 1.59 14.75 13.49
C HIS A 62 1.20 15.68 14.66
N ASN A 63 1.85 16.83 14.81
CA ASN A 63 1.50 17.83 15.81
C ASN A 63 0.34 18.74 15.35
N LEU A 64 -0.10 18.61 14.11
CA LEU A 64 -1.22 19.36 13.55
C LEU A 64 -2.56 18.70 13.95
N PRO A 65 -3.66 19.46 14.00
CA PRO A 65 -4.96 18.92 14.37
C PRO A 65 -5.42 17.78 13.44
N PRO A 66 -6.35 16.91 13.88
CA PRO A 66 -6.85 15.77 13.08
C PRO A 66 -7.46 16.15 11.72
N SER A 67 -7.85 17.40 11.53
CA SER A 67 -8.26 17.95 10.23
C SER A 67 -7.12 17.91 9.20
N HIS A 68 -5.86 17.97 9.64
CA HIS A 68 -4.68 17.85 8.80
C HIS A 68 -4.34 16.38 8.54
N LYS A 69 -5.07 15.76 7.60
CA LYS A 69 -4.84 14.37 7.21
C LYS A 69 -3.54 14.18 6.44
N SER A 70 -2.97 12.97 6.51
CA SER A 70 -1.79 12.62 5.72
C SER A 70 -2.08 12.78 4.23
N ARG A 71 -1.22 13.55 3.56
CA ARG A 71 -1.32 13.86 2.13
C ARG A 71 -1.15 12.61 1.28
N ASN A 72 -0.27 11.70 1.70
CA ASN A 72 -0.11 10.41 1.03
C ASN A 72 -1.41 9.59 1.10
N ASN A 73 -2.10 9.60 2.25
CA ASN A 73 -3.37 8.89 2.41
C ASN A 73 -4.48 9.51 1.54
N ILE A 74 -4.55 10.85 1.48
CA ILE A 74 -5.49 11.56 0.59
C ILE A 74 -5.22 11.19 -0.86
N LEU A 75 -3.97 11.19 -1.31
CA LEU A 75 -3.61 10.84 -2.68
C LEU A 75 -4.01 9.40 -3.01
N ARG A 76 -3.64 8.43 -2.16
CA ARG A 76 -3.93 7.00 -2.34
C ARG A 76 -5.43 6.74 -2.42
N THR A 77 -6.20 7.33 -1.51
CA THR A 77 -7.65 7.17 -1.45
C THR A 77 -8.34 7.89 -2.61
N SER A 78 -7.91 9.11 -2.95
CA SER A 78 -8.51 9.90 -4.03
C SER A 78 -8.26 9.29 -5.41
N LEU A 79 -7.11 8.65 -5.62
CA LEU A 79 -6.76 7.99 -6.88
C LEU A 79 -7.18 6.52 -6.93
N ASP A 80 -7.83 6.00 -5.88
CA ASP A 80 -8.19 4.58 -5.71
C ASP A 80 -7.00 3.62 -5.96
N LEU A 81 -5.83 3.99 -5.44
CA LEU A 81 -4.60 3.19 -5.53
C LEU A 81 -4.61 2.09 -4.48
N TYR A 82 -5.47 1.10 -4.69
CA TYR A 82 -5.86 0.10 -3.69
C TYR A 82 -4.81 -0.94 -3.35
N ALA A 83 -3.89 -1.25 -4.27
CA ALA A 83 -2.83 -2.23 -4.07
C ALA A 83 -1.48 -1.52 -3.98
N ASN A 84 -0.90 -1.50 -2.78
CA ASN A 84 0.49 -1.12 -2.59
C ASN A 84 1.35 -2.39 -2.62
N VAL A 85 2.31 -2.44 -3.55
CA VAL A 85 3.12 -3.63 -3.82
C VAL A 85 4.58 -3.31 -3.53
N ILE A 86 5.18 -4.06 -2.61
CA ILE A 86 6.58 -3.91 -2.22
C ILE A 86 7.29 -5.23 -2.44
N HIS A 87 8.47 -5.17 -3.09
CA HIS A 87 9.33 -6.33 -3.29
C HIS A 87 10.56 -6.22 -2.40
N CYS A 88 10.60 -7.02 -1.35
CA CYS A 88 11.74 -7.14 -0.45
C CYS A 88 12.62 -8.30 -0.92
N LYS A 89 13.74 -7.99 -1.57
CA LYS A 89 14.71 -8.99 -2.06
C LYS A 89 16.11 -8.73 -1.51
N SER A 90 16.80 -9.77 -1.08
CA SER A 90 18.22 -9.68 -0.74
C SER A 90 19.04 -9.32 -1.97
N LEU A 91 19.86 -8.27 -1.85
CA LEU A 91 20.71 -7.78 -2.94
C LEU A 91 22.14 -8.33 -2.83
N PRO A 92 22.72 -8.85 -3.92
CA PRO A 92 24.12 -9.27 -3.90
C PRO A 92 25.02 -8.04 -3.72
N GLY A 93 25.69 -7.96 -2.56
CA GLY A 93 26.58 -6.84 -2.20
C GLY A 93 26.11 -6.02 -1.01
N VAL A 94 24.86 -6.16 -0.57
CA VAL A 94 24.37 -5.53 0.67
C VAL A 94 24.37 -6.57 1.79
N VAL A 95 25.38 -6.52 2.65
CA VAL A 95 25.51 -7.45 3.78
C VAL A 95 24.50 -7.08 4.85
N THR A 96 23.60 -8.02 5.15
CA THR A 96 22.63 -7.91 6.24
C THR A 96 22.61 -9.20 7.05
N ARG A 97 21.85 -9.23 8.16
CA ARG A 97 21.74 -10.39 9.04
C ARG A 97 21.12 -11.62 8.34
N HIS A 98 20.18 -11.38 7.43
CA HIS A 98 19.42 -12.43 6.75
C HIS A 98 19.74 -12.42 5.25
N LYS A 99 19.86 -13.60 4.66
CA LYS A 99 20.16 -13.79 3.24
C LYS A 99 19.01 -14.52 2.55
N ASP A 100 18.99 -14.47 1.23
CA ASP A 100 18.03 -15.18 0.39
C ASP A 100 16.56 -14.83 0.68
N ILE A 101 16.31 -13.58 1.10
CA ILE A 101 14.96 -13.04 1.25
C ILE A 101 14.42 -12.72 -0.13
N ASP A 102 13.22 -13.21 -0.44
CA ASP A 102 12.47 -12.82 -1.63
C ASP A 102 10.96 -12.82 -1.34
N ILE A 103 10.45 -11.67 -0.89
CA ILE A 103 9.06 -11.51 -0.43
C ILE A 103 8.37 -10.40 -1.22
N LEU A 104 7.19 -10.70 -1.76
CA LEU A 104 6.26 -9.69 -2.26
C LEU A 104 5.19 -9.42 -1.20
N ILE A 105 5.08 -8.15 -0.82
CA ILE A 105 4.04 -7.67 0.09
C ILE A 105 3.00 -6.97 -0.76
N VAL A 106 1.75 -7.45 -0.70
CA VAL A 106 0.59 -6.82 -1.30
C VAL A 106 -0.28 -6.31 -0.18
N ARG A 107 -0.38 -4.99 -0.08
CA ARG A 107 -1.07 -4.30 1.02
C ARG A 107 -2.30 -3.57 0.49
N GLU A 108 -3.42 -3.74 1.18
CA GLU A 108 -4.62 -2.90 1.00
C GLU A 108 -4.31 -1.48 1.48
N ASN A 109 -4.60 -0.50 0.63
CA ASN A 109 -4.06 0.85 0.77
C ASN A 109 -5.14 1.95 0.81
N THR A 110 -6.43 1.59 0.88
CA THR A 110 -7.57 2.52 0.81
C THR A 110 -8.61 2.34 1.92
N GLU A 111 -8.52 1.31 2.76
CA GLU A 111 -9.38 1.08 3.92
C GLU A 111 -8.56 0.59 5.13
N GLY A 112 -9.22 -0.05 6.09
CA GLY A 112 -8.63 -0.49 7.35
C GLY A 112 -8.47 0.68 8.33
N GLU A 113 -7.36 0.67 9.05
CA GLU A 113 -6.98 1.67 10.04
C GLU A 113 -6.74 3.06 9.39
N TYR A 114 -6.58 3.12 8.08
CA TYR A 114 -6.31 4.35 7.33
C TYR A 114 -7.57 5.11 6.88
N SER A 115 -8.74 4.69 7.36
CA SER A 115 -10.02 5.36 7.03
C SER A 115 -10.10 6.80 7.59
N SER A 116 -9.25 7.16 8.54
CA SER A 116 -9.21 8.50 9.18
C SER A 116 -10.59 8.95 9.68
N LEU A 117 -11.31 8.01 10.31
CA LEU A 117 -12.61 8.20 10.93
C LEU A 117 -12.43 8.08 12.44
N GLU A 118 -12.34 9.22 13.10
CA GLU A 118 -12.06 9.31 14.53
C GLU A 118 -12.99 10.35 15.16
N HIS A 119 -13.44 10.08 16.37
CA HIS A 119 -14.25 11.02 17.14
C HIS A 119 -13.99 10.85 18.64
N GLU A 120 -14.33 11.88 19.40
CA GLU A 120 -14.25 11.88 20.86
C GLU A 120 -15.67 11.87 21.41
N SER A 121 -16.12 10.70 21.89
CA SER A 121 -17.50 10.48 22.35
C SER A 121 -17.79 11.28 23.63
N VAL A 122 -16.82 11.28 24.56
CA VAL A 122 -16.79 12.13 25.75
C VAL A 122 -15.35 12.58 25.97
N ALA A 123 -15.14 13.68 26.68
CA ALA A 123 -13.80 14.21 26.94
C ALA A 123 -12.87 13.11 27.54
N GLY A 124 -11.78 12.80 26.83
CA GLY A 124 -10.82 11.75 27.16
C GLY A 124 -11.11 10.36 26.58
N VAL A 125 -12.21 10.15 25.85
CA VAL A 125 -12.57 8.87 25.21
C VAL A 125 -12.59 9.05 23.70
N VAL A 126 -11.49 8.62 23.06
CA VAL A 126 -11.29 8.72 21.61
C VAL A 126 -11.52 7.36 20.95
N GLU A 127 -12.38 7.35 19.94
CA GLU A 127 -12.70 6.17 19.15
C GLU A 127 -12.15 6.33 17.73
N SER A 128 -11.46 5.29 17.24
CA SER A 128 -10.93 5.22 15.88
C SER A 128 -11.57 4.04 15.15
N LEU A 129 -12.24 4.31 14.04
CA LEU A 129 -13.06 3.33 13.33
C LEU A 129 -12.25 2.67 12.21
N LYS A 130 -11.93 1.39 12.40
CA LYS A 130 -11.40 0.52 11.34
C LYS A 130 -12.54 0.02 10.46
N ILE A 131 -12.47 0.32 9.17
CA ILE A 131 -13.46 -0.12 8.18
C ILE A 131 -12.84 -1.17 7.26
N ILE A 132 -13.49 -2.33 7.15
CA ILE A 132 -13.11 -3.39 6.21
C ILE A 132 -14.35 -3.75 5.40
N THR A 133 -14.22 -3.79 4.08
CA THR A 133 -15.34 -4.07 3.18
C THR A 133 -15.07 -5.30 2.33
N LYS A 134 -16.14 -6.08 2.06
CA LYS A 134 -16.03 -7.29 1.23
C LYS A 134 -15.48 -6.97 -0.17
N ALA A 135 -15.94 -5.89 -0.79
CA ALA A 135 -15.53 -5.51 -2.13
C ALA A 135 -14.02 -5.23 -2.24
N LYS A 136 -13.46 -4.43 -1.32
CA LYS A 136 -12.02 -4.12 -1.33
C LYS A 136 -11.16 -5.29 -0.89
N SER A 137 -11.63 -6.09 0.09
CA SER A 137 -10.97 -7.33 0.51
C SER A 137 -10.88 -8.37 -0.62
N LEU A 138 -11.95 -8.56 -1.40
CA LEU A 138 -11.92 -9.43 -2.58
C LEU A 138 -10.96 -8.88 -3.64
N ARG A 139 -11.03 -7.57 -3.94
CA ARG A 139 -10.18 -6.92 -4.95
C ARG A 139 -8.69 -7.06 -4.65
N ILE A 140 -8.27 -6.84 -3.39
CA ILE A 140 -6.86 -6.97 -3.02
C ILE A 140 -6.40 -8.43 -3.01
N ALA A 141 -7.26 -9.36 -2.58
CA ALA A 141 -6.95 -10.79 -2.62
C ALA A 141 -6.81 -11.27 -4.08
N GLU A 142 -7.73 -10.90 -4.97
CA GLU A 142 -7.63 -11.20 -6.40
C GLU A 142 -6.34 -10.69 -7.01
N TYR A 143 -5.97 -9.45 -6.69
CA TYR A 143 -4.72 -8.86 -7.15
C TYR A 143 -3.50 -9.66 -6.66
N ALA A 144 -3.48 -10.06 -5.38
CA ALA A 144 -2.37 -10.83 -4.81
C ALA A 144 -2.22 -12.22 -5.46
N PHE A 145 -3.33 -12.95 -5.66
CA PHE A 145 -3.29 -14.25 -6.32
C PHE A 145 -2.90 -14.16 -7.80
N LYS A 146 -3.42 -13.15 -8.51
CA LYS A 146 -3.03 -12.88 -9.90
C LYS A 146 -1.53 -12.56 -10.00
N LEU A 147 -1.03 -11.66 -9.15
CA LEU A 147 0.39 -11.32 -9.11
C LEU A 147 1.25 -12.54 -8.79
N ALA A 148 0.84 -13.39 -7.85
CA ALA A 148 1.55 -14.62 -7.53
C ALA A 148 1.60 -15.58 -8.73
N GLN A 149 0.50 -15.73 -9.48
CA GLN A 149 0.46 -16.55 -10.69
C GLN A 149 1.38 -16.00 -11.79
N GLU A 150 1.29 -14.70 -12.09
CA GLU A 150 2.07 -14.03 -13.14
C GLU A 150 3.58 -14.02 -12.83
N SER A 151 3.94 -13.88 -11.56
CA SER A 151 5.34 -13.92 -11.09
C SER A 151 5.86 -15.34 -10.80
N GLY A 152 5.07 -16.38 -11.08
CA GLY A 152 5.47 -17.78 -10.88
C GLY A 152 5.60 -18.22 -9.42
N ARG A 153 5.10 -17.42 -8.46
CA ARG A 153 5.11 -17.77 -7.03
C ARG A 153 4.09 -18.86 -6.71
N LYS A 154 4.43 -19.68 -5.72
CA LYS A 154 3.65 -20.89 -5.37
C LYS A 154 2.81 -20.73 -4.11
N LYS A 155 2.99 -19.65 -3.36
CA LYS A 155 2.37 -19.47 -2.05
C LYS A 155 1.90 -18.03 -1.82
N VAL A 156 0.71 -17.89 -1.27
CA VAL A 156 0.13 -16.64 -0.77
C VAL A 156 -0.26 -16.84 0.69
N THR A 157 0.22 -15.95 1.56
CA THR A 157 -0.07 -15.99 3.00
C THR A 157 -0.88 -14.75 3.38
N ALA A 158 -2.12 -14.93 3.87
CA ALA A 158 -2.93 -13.84 4.40
C ALA A 158 -2.54 -13.55 5.86
N VAL A 159 -2.04 -12.34 6.13
CA VAL A 159 -1.67 -11.88 7.46
C VAL A 159 -2.85 -11.12 8.09
N HIS A 160 -3.25 -11.49 9.32
CA HIS A 160 -4.44 -10.91 9.97
C HIS A 160 -4.37 -10.98 11.50
N LYS A 161 -5.37 -10.40 12.17
CA LYS A 161 -5.64 -10.51 13.61
C LYS A 161 -7.10 -10.92 13.88
N ALA A 162 -7.65 -11.79 13.04
CA ALA A 162 -9.02 -12.33 13.16
C ALA A 162 -9.32 -13.07 14.48
N ASN A 163 -8.31 -13.42 15.27
CA ASN A 163 -8.52 -13.97 16.62
C ASN A 163 -9.10 -12.93 17.60
N ILE A 164 -8.74 -11.66 17.44
CA ILE A 164 -9.26 -10.53 18.23
C ILE A 164 -10.34 -9.79 17.43
N MET A 165 -10.02 -9.37 16.21
CA MET A 165 -10.92 -8.64 15.31
C MET A 165 -11.77 -9.59 14.46
N LYS A 166 -12.69 -10.32 15.12
CA LYS A 166 -13.45 -11.42 14.50
C LYS A 166 -14.29 -11.00 13.29
N LEU A 167 -14.85 -9.80 13.29
CA LEU A 167 -15.71 -9.33 12.19
C LEU A 167 -14.91 -8.71 11.04
N GLY A 168 -14.06 -7.71 11.31
CA GLY A 168 -13.27 -7.02 10.28
C GLY A 168 -12.24 -7.94 9.63
N ASP A 169 -11.26 -8.41 10.41
CA ASP A 169 -10.21 -9.28 9.89
C ASP A 169 -10.73 -10.68 9.53
N GLY A 170 -11.80 -11.13 10.18
CA GLY A 170 -12.49 -12.37 9.79
C GLY A 170 -13.13 -12.26 8.40
N LEU A 171 -13.76 -11.12 8.08
CA LEU A 171 -14.28 -10.85 6.74
C LEU A 171 -13.16 -10.82 5.69
N PHE A 172 -12.04 -10.15 5.98
CA PHE A 172 -10.87 -10.13 5.10
C PHE A 172 -10.36 -11.56 4.82
N LEU A 173 -10.14 -12.35 5.88
CA LEU A 173 -9.67 -13.73 5.77
C LEU A 173 -10.65 -14.62 4.99
N GLN A 174 -11.96 -14.44 5.19
CA GLN A 174 -12.97 -15.14 4.41
C GLN A 174 -12.87 -14.78 2.92
N CYS A 175 -12.74 -13.51 2.58
CA CYS A 175 -12.54 -13.07 1.19
C CYS A 175 -11.29 -13.71 0.59
N CYS A 176 -10.15 -13.74 1.30
CA CYS A 176 -8.94 -14.40 0.82
C CYS A 176 -9.16 -15.89 0.53
N ARG A 177 -9.91 -16.61 1.39
CA ARG A 177 -10.26 -18.02 1.17
C ARG A 177 -11.18 -18.21 -0.05
N GLU A 178 -12.16 -17.33 -0.23
CA GLU A 178 -13.05 -17.33 -1.40
C GLU A 178 -12.23 -17.17 -2.70
N VAL A 179 -11.25 -16.26 -2.72
CA VAL A 179 -10.35 -16.09 -3.87
C VAL A 179 -9.44 -17.31 -4.04
N ALA A 180 -8.85 -17.82 -2.96
CA ALA A 180 -7.93 -18.95 -2.99
C ALA A 180 -8.53 -20.19 -3.65
N ALA A 181 -9.83 -20.46 -3.45
CA ALA A 181 -10.54 -21.56 -4.08
C ALA A 181 -10.51 -21.52 -5.62
N ARG A 182 -10.30 -20.34 -6.22
CA ARG A 182 -10.19 -20.14 -7.68
C ARG A 182 -8.76 -20.33 -8.21
N TYR A 183 -7.77 -20.47 -7.32
CA TYR A 183 -6.35 -20.63 -7.64
C TYR A 183 -5.77 -21.89 -6.97
N PRO A 184 -6.27 -23.10 -7.29
CA PRO A 184 -5.84 -24.34 -6.65
C PRO A 184 -4.34 -24.65 -6.81
N GLN A 185 -3.68 -24.07 -7.82
CA GLN A 185 -2.26 -24.18 -8.08
C GLN A 185 -1.37 -23.33 -7.15
N ILE A 186 -1.96 -22.46 -6.33
CA ILE A 186 -1.26 -21.59 -5.38
C ILE A 186 -1.63 -22.03 -3.96
N THR A 187 -0.63 -22.40 -3.16
CA THR A 187 -0.81 -22.73 -1.75
C THR A 187 -1.29 -21.50 -1.00
N PHE A 188 -2.44 -21.63 -0.32
CA PHE A 188 -2.96 -20.58 0.54
C PHE A 188 -2.71 -20.92 2.01
N GLU A 189 -2.04 -20.01 2.71
CA GLU A 189 -1.84 -20.05 4.16
C GLU A 189 -2.41 -18.78 4.80
N ASN A 190 -2.66 -18.84 6.11
CA ASN A 190 -2.98 -17.65 6.89
C ASN A 190 -2.13 -17.63 8.14
N MET A 191 -1.78 -16.44 8.60
CA MET A 191 -0.92 -16.25 9.75
C MET A 191 -1.37 -15.05 10.57
N ILE A 192 -1.28 -15.18 11.89
CA ILE A 192 -1.55 -14.06 12.79
C ILE A 192 -0.38 -13.07 12.73
N VAL A 193 -0.67 -11.77 12.62
CA VAL A 193 0.34 -10.71 12.41
C VAL A 193 1.49 -10.74 13.43
N ASP A 194 1.21 -10.94 14.71
CA ASP A 194 2.26 -11.04 15.74
C ASP A 194 3.21 -12.20 15.46
N ASN A 195 2.68 -13.37 15.06
CA ASN A 195 3.50 -14.50 14.69
C ASN A 195 4.28 -14.21 13.41
N THR A 196 3.66 -13.54 12.43
CA THR A 196 4.33 -13.12 11.20
C THR A 196 5.55 -12.24 11.47
N THR A 197 5.52 -11.36 12.47
CA THR A 197 6.68 -10.53 12.82
C THR A 197 7.80 -11.30 13.54
N MET A 198 7.51 -12.48 14.09
CA MET A 198 8.51 -13.33 14.74
C MET A 198 9.18 -14.33 13.78
N GLN A 199 8.49 -14.72 12.70
CA GLN A 199 9.04 -15.60 11.66
C GLN A 199 10.05 -14.86 10.79
#